data_AF-A0A6V7MD68-F1
#
_entry.id   AF-A0A6V7MD68-F1
#
_cell.length_a   1.000
_cell.length_b   1.000
_cell.length_c   1.000
_cell.angle_alpha   90.00
_cell.angle_beta   90.00
_cell.angle_gamma   90.00
#
_symmetry.space_group_name_H-M   'P 1'
#
loop_
_entity.id
_entity.type
_entity.pdbx_description
1 polymer ?
#
loop_
_entity_poly.entity_id
_entity_poly.type
_entity_poly.pdbx_seq_one_letter_code
_entity_poly.pdbx_strand_id
1 'polypeptide(L)' 'FWKSLNTIRYQHSTSSRKAGRAGMGEITHRDMALTQFGFIGYALIAPEKLSLTNEPEEREGLNHFWRVIGHAIGISD' A
#
# COMPACT_ATOMS: atom_id res chain seq x y z
N PHE A 1 -14.64 5.69 2.88
CA PHE A 1 -13.20 5.60 2.55
C PHE A 1 -12.31 5.78 3.79
N TRP A 2 -12.19 6.97 4.38
CA TRP A 2 -11.29 7.23 5.52
C TRP A 2 -11.48 6.35 6.76
N LYS A 3 -12.71 6.01 7.13
CA LYS A 3 -12.98 5.06 8.22
C LYS A 3 -12.30 3.71 7.98
N SER A 4 -12.28 3.23 6.74
CA SER A 4 -11.62 1.97 6.38
C SER A 4 -10.10 2.08 6.50
N LEU A 5 -9.50 3.17 6.02
CA LEU A 5 -8.07 3.41 6.15
C LEU A 5 -7.62 3.47 7.62
N ASN A 6 -8.38 4.14 8.48
CA ASN A 6 -8.11 4.16 9.92
C ASN A 6 -8.21 2.77 10.56
N THR A 7 -9.21 1.97 10.18
CA THR A 7 -9.31 0.57 10.63
C THR A 7 -8.11 -0.25 10.20
N ILE A 8 -7.67 -0.14 8.93
CA ILE A 8 -6.51 -0.87 8.41
C ILE A 8 -5.23 -0.44 9.14
N ARG A 9 -5.00 0.86 9.32
CA ARG A 9 -3.86 1.39 10.07
C ARG A 9 -3.82 0.84 11.50
N TYR A 10 -4.98 0.81 12.16
CA TYR A 10 -5.11 0.22 13.50
C TYR A 10 -4.80 -1.28 13.48
N GLN A 11 -5.30 -2.04 12.51
CA GLN A 11 -5.04 -3.48 12.36
C GLN A 11 -3.57 -3.77 12.12
N HIS A 12 -2.88 -3.03 11.23
CA HIS A 12 -1.43 -3.18 11.03
C HIS A 12 -0.65 -2.89 12.32
N SER A 13 -0.96 -1.78 12.98
CA SER A 13 -0.28 -1.38 14.23
C SER A 13 -0.47 -2.41 15.35
N THR A 14 -1.70 -2.90 15.52
CA THR A 14 -2.03 -3.88 16.56
C THR A 14 -1.45 -5.27 16.27
N SER A 15 -1.53 -5.72 15.02
CA SER A 15 -0.99 -7.01 14.60
C SER A 15 0.53 -7.03 14.64
N SER A 16 1.18 -5.94 14.21
CA SER A 16 2.64 -5.77 14.30
C SER A 16 3.13 -5.91 15.74
N ARG A 17 2.52 -5.17 16.68
CA ARG A 17 2.85 -5.28 18.11
C ARG A 17 2.60 -6.67 18.69
N LYS A 18 1.53 -7.34 18.25
CA LYS A 18 1.22 -8.71 18.70
C LYS A 18 2.27 -9.70 18.19
N ALA A 19 2.68 -9.58 16.94
CA ALA A 19 3.72 -10.42 16.34
C ALA A 19 5.09 -10.18 16.98
N GLY A 20 5.45 -8.92 17.25
CA GLY A 20 6.67 -8.56 17.98
C GLY A 20 6.71 -9.18 19.39
N ARG A 21 5.60 -9.11 20.14
CA ARG A 21 5.47 -9.76 21.47
C ARG A 21 5.55 -11.29 21.42
N ALA A 22 5.19 -11.90 20.29
CA ALA A 22 5.28 -13.34 20.08
C ALA A 22 6.64 -13.80 19.53
N GLY A 23 7.60 -12.87 19.34
CA GLY A 23 8.90 -13.20 18.77
C GLY A 23 8.87 -13.53 17.27
N MET A 24 7.79 -13.19 16.56
CA MET A 24 7.62 -13.46 15.12
C MET A 24 8.11 -12.32 14.21
N GLY A 25 8.63 -11.24 14.80
CA GLY A 25 8.95 -10.01 14.09
C GLY A 25 7.78 -9.03 14.02
N GLU A 26 8.06 -7.79 13.63
CA GLU A 26 7.09 -6.72 13.44
C GLU A 26 6.84 -6.47 11.96
N ILE A 27 5.67 -5.91 11.62
CA ILE A 27 5.39 -5.45 10.26
C ILE A 27 6.22 -4.19 10.01
N THR A 28 7.13 -4.26 9.03
CA THR A 28 7.98 -3.14 8.65
C THR A 28 7.32 -2.28 7.57
N HIS A 29 7.81 -1.04 7.40
CA HIS A 29 7.39 -0.19 6.28
C HIS A 29 7.69 -0.83 4.91
N ARG A 30 8.78 -1.62 4.83
CA ARG A 30 9.12 -2.38 3.63
C ARG A 30 8.06 -3.43 3.32
N ASP A 31 7.55 -4.15 4.32
CA ASP A 31 6.49 -5.15 4.12
C ASP A 31 5.20 -4.50 3.61
N MET A 32 4.84 -3.35 4.16
CA MET A 32 3.67 -2.60 3.72
C MET A 32 3.82 -2.07 2.28
N ALA A 33 4.99 -1.51 1.94
CA ALA A 33 5.26 -1.00 0.60
C ALA A 33 5.29 -2.12 -0.45
N LEU A 34 5.91 -3.26 -0.14
CA LEU A 34 5.92 -4.43 -1.03
C LEU A 34 4.52 -4.99 -1.24
N THR A 35 3.69 -5.03 -0.19
CA THR A 35 2.29 -5.45 -0.29
C THR A 35 1.50 -4.50 -1.19
N GLN A 36 1.69 -3.19 -1.02
CA GLN A 36 1.04 -2.18 -1.87
C GLN A 36 1.47 -2.31 -3.34
N PHE A 37 2.77 -2.51 -3.59
CA PHE A 37 3.28 -2.83 -4.93
C PHE A 37 2.69 -4.14 -5.47
N GLY A 38 2.47 -5.14 -4.62
CA GLY A 38 1.79 -6.38 -5.01
C GLY A 38 0.36 -6.14 -5.53
N PHE A 39 -0.35 -5.13 -5.01
CA PHE A 39 -1.71 -4.80 -5.46
C PHE A 39 -1.74 -3.99 -6.76
N ILE A 40 -0.85 -3.00 -6.93
CA ILE A 40 -0.94 -2.03 -8.04
C ILE A 40 0.28 -1.96 -8.94
N GLY A 41 1.42 -2.49 -8.51
CA GLY A 41 2.69 -2.41 -9.23
C GLY A 41 2.60 -2.94 -10.65
N TYR A 42 1.90 -4.06 -10.86
CA TYR A 42 1.75 -4.65 -12.21
C TYR A 42 0.97 -3.73 -13.17
N ALA A 43 -0.06 -3.04 -12.68
CA ALA A 43 -0.80 -2.06 -13.46
C ALA A 43 0.05 -0.83 -13.82
N LEU A 44 1.10 -0.52 -13.06
CA LEU A 44 2.00 0.60 -13.33
C LEU A 44 3.18 0.23 -14.25
N ILE A 45 3.68 -1.01 -14.18
CA ILE A 45 4.87 -1.45 -14.95
C ILE A 45 4.53 -2.13 -16.28
N ALA A 46 3.33 -2.70 -16.39
CA ALA A 46 2.88 -3.42 -17.57
C ALA A 46 1.37 -3.23 -17.83
N PRO A 47 0.87 -1.97 -17.89
CA PRO A 47 -0.56 -1.67 -18.09
C PRO A 47 -1.15 -2.34 -19.34
N GLU A 48 -0.37 -2.45 -20.42
CA GLU A 48 -0.78 -3.07 -21.68
C GLU A 48 -1.12 -4.56 -21.54
N LYS A 49 -0.53 -5.25 -20.56
CA LYS A 49 -0.85 -6.66 -20.26
C LYS A 49 -2.21 -6.81 -19.58
N LEU A 50 -2.74 -5.73 -19.02
CA LEU A 50 -4.05 -5.65 -18.41
C LEU A 50 -5.06 -4.90 -19.31
N SER A 51 -4.68 -4.58 -20.54
CA SER A 51 -5.48 -3.74 -21.46
C SER A 51 -5.84 -2.37 -20.87
N LEU A 52 -4.98 -1.84 -19.99
CA LEU A 52 -5.13 -0.49 -19.42
C LEU A 52 -4.45 0.55 -20.33
N THR A 53 -4.96 1.78 -20.28
CA THR A 53 -4.26 2.92 -20.87
C THR A 53 -2.99 3.23 -20.07
N ASN A 54 -1.99 3.81 -20.73
CA ASN A 54 -0.74 4.23 -20.09
C ASN A 54 -0.47 5.71 -20.34
N GLU A 55 -1.54 6.49 -20.44
CA GLU A 55 -1.47 7.92 -20.64
C GLU A 55 -0.85 8.59 -19.39
N PRO A 56 -0.01 9.64 -19.57
CA PRO A 56 0.77 10.20 -18.47
C PRO A 56 -0.08 10.68 -17.29
N GLU A 57 -1.21 11.33 -17.56
CA GLU A 57 -2.09 11.93 -16.54
C GLU A 57 -2.77 10.85 -15.69
N GLU A 58 -3.33 9.81 -16.33
CA GLU A 58 -3.95 8.69 -15.64
C GLU A 58 -2.94 7.91 -14.80
N ARG A 59 -1.72 7.74 -15.31
CA ARG A 59 -0.64 7.07 -14.60
C ARG A 59 -0.20 7.86 -13.37
N GLU A 60 -0.09 9.18 -13.50
CA GLU A 60 0.22 10.07 -12.38
C GLU A 60 -0.91 10.09 -11.35
N GLY A 61 -2.17 10.15 -11.79
CA GLY A 61 -3.34 10.08 -10.92
C GLY A 61 -3.41 8.78 -10.12
N LEU A 62 -3.18 7.64 -10.78
CA LEU A 62 -3.15 6.34 -10.12
C LEU A 62 -1.99 6.24 -9.11
N ASN A 63 -0.80 6.70 -9.49
CA ASN A 63 0.36 6.71 -8.61
C ASN A 63 0.12 7.61 -7.39
N HIS A 64 -0.42 8.82 -7.60
CA HIS A 64 -0.74 9.75 -6.53
C HIS A 64 -1.78 9.18 -5.56
N PHE A 65 -2.84 8.56 -6.09
CA PHE A 65 -3.88 7.91 -5.29
C PHE A 65 -3.30 6.85 -4.35
N TRP A 66 -2.44 5.96 -4.88
CA TRP A 66 -1.81 4.92 -4.06
C TRP A 66 -0.75 5.46 -3.10
N ARG A 67 -0.03 6.52 -3.46
CA ARG A 67 0.86 7.24 -2.53
C ARG A 67 0.09 7.77 -1.32
N VAL A 68 -1.06 8.42 -1.56
CA VAL A 68 -1.93 8.94 -0.48
C VAL A 68 -2.48 7.82 0.40
N ILE A 69 -2.88 6.69 -0.20
CA ILE A 69 -3.30 5.51 0.57
C ILE A 69 -2.14 5.00 1.44
N GLY A 70 -0.93 4.90 0.88
CA GLY A 70 0.26 4.43 1.59
C GLY A 70 0.55 5.29 2.82
N HIS A 71 0.57 6.61 2.64
CA HIS A 71 0.72 7.57 3.72
C HIS A 71 -0.36 7.39 4.80
N ALA A 72 -1.64 7.30 4.38
CA ALA A 72 -2.76 7.18 5.30
C ALA A 72 -2.69 5.92 6.17
N ILE A 73 -2.23 4.78 5.62
CA ILE A 73 -2.06 3.52 6.37
C ILE A 73 -0.74 3.45 7.14
N GLY A 74 0.13 4.46 7.03
CA GLY A 74 1.32 4.62 7.86
C GLY A 74 2.64 4.24 7.21
N ILE A 75 2.70 4.13 5.87
CA ILE A 75 3.98 4.10 5.15
C ILE A 75 4.60 5.50 5.26
N SER A 76 5.91 5.57 5.48
CA SER A 76 6.64 6.84 5.50
C SER A 76 6.76 7.40 4.08
N ASP A 77 6.68 8.72 3.94
CA ASP A 77 6.91 9.42 2.66
C ASP A 77 8.38 9.39 2.23
#